data_AF-A0A392NDD2-F1
#
_entry.id   AF-A0A392NDD2-F1
#
_cell.length_a   1.000
_cell.length_b   1.000
_cell.length_c   1.000
_cell.angle_alpha   90.00
_cell.angle_beta   90.00
_cell.angle_gamma   90.00
#
_symmetry.space_group_name_H-M   'P 1'
#
loop_
_entity.id
_entity.type
_entity.pdbx_description
1 polymer ?
#
loop_
_entity_poly.entity_id
_entity_poly.type
_entity_poly.pdbx_seq_one_letter_code
_entity_poly.pdbx_strand_id
1 'polypeptide(L)'
;MMVIESTDINELVEKEPWLSSSKLVVKPDMLFGKRGKSGLVALNLDLAEVAGFVKERLGKEVEMGGCKGPITTFIVEPFIPHNEEYYLNIVSERLGNSISFSECGGIDIEENWDK
;
A
#
# COMPACT_ATOMS: atom_id res chain seq x y z
N MET A 1 -1.90 -10.12 -0.02
CA MET A 1 -1.00 -11.15 0.56
C MET A 1 0.14 -10.46 1.30
N MET A 2 0.44 -10.88 2.53
CA MET A 2 1.51 -10.30 3.36
C MET A 2 2.86 -10.95 3.03
N VAL A 3 3.93 -10.15 3.00
CA VAL A 3 5.31 -10.60 2.78
C VAL A 3 6.19 -10.03 3.89
N ILE A 4 6.92 -10.92 4.57
CA ILE A 4 7.90 -10.62 5.62
C ILE A 4 9.22 -11.32 5.31
N GLU A 5 10.23 -11.14 6.17
CA GLU A 5 11.58 -11.71 5.95
C GLU A 5 11.58 -13.23 5.75
N SER A 6 10.73 -13.97 6.48
CA SER A 6 10.64 -15.43 6.39
C SER A 6 9.72 -15.93 5.27
N THR A 7 9.15 -15.04 4.46
CA THR A 7 8.24 -15.44 3.38
C THR A 7 9.03 -15.99 2.19
N ASP A 8 8.82 -17.28 1.86
CA ASP A 8 9.23 -17.83 0.57
C ASP A 8 8.19 -17.47 -0.50
N ILE A 9 8.60 -16.67 -1.48
CA ILE A 9 7.72 -16.22 -2.57
C ILE A 9 7.27 -17.40 -3.45
N ASN A 10 8.07 -18.44 -3.62
CA ASN A 10 7.70 -19.58 -4.46
C ASN A 10 6.57 -20.37 -3.80
N GLU A 11 6.68 -20.67 -2.50
CA GLU A 11 5.59 -21.30 -1.74
C GLU A 11 4.33 -20.43 -1.71
N LEU A 12 4.51 -19.11 -1.73
CA LEU A 12 3.41 -18.15 -1.74
C LEU A 12 2.60 -18.23 -3.03
N VAL A 13 3.27 -18.38 -4.18
CA VAL A 13 2.61 -18.51 -5.49
C VAL A 13 1.80 -19.78 -5.59
N GLU A 14 2.27 -20.88 -5.00
CA GLU A 14 1.52 -22.14 -4.97
C GLU A 14 0.20 -21.99 -4.20
N LYS A 15 0.21 -21.24 -3.10
CA LYS A 15 -0.97 -20.94 -2.28
C LYS A 15 -1.88 -19.90 -2.93
N GLU A 16 -1.30 -18.96 -3.67
CA GLU A 16 -1.98 -17.81 -4.28
C GLU A 16 -1.64 -17.65 -5.77
N PRO A 17 -2.20 -18.50 -6.66
CA PRO A 17 -1.86 -18.48 -8.08
C PRO A 17 -2.13 -17.15 -8.81
N TRP A 18 -2.99 -16.29 -8.25
CA TRP A 18 -3.28 -14.96 -8.80
C TRP A 18 -2.04 -14.05 -8.83
N LEU A 19 -1.05 -14.30 -7.97
CA LEU A 19 0.22 -13.58 -7.93
C LEU A 19 1.01 -13.67 -9.25
N SER A 20 0.81 -14.74 -10.03
CA SER A 20 1.50 -14.94 -11.31
C SER A 20 0.64 -14.63 -12.54
N SER A 21 -0.65 -14.34 -12.36
CA SER A 21 -1.60 -14.15 -13.47
C SER A 21 -2.17 -12.74 -13.58
N SER A 22 -1.79 -11.85 -12.67
CA SER A 22 -2.23 -10.46 -12.66
C SER A 22 -1.05 -9.52 -12.42
N LYS A 23 -1.22 -8.26 -12.83
CA LYS A 23 -0.32 -7.18 -12.42
C LYS A 23 -0.55 -6.86 -10.95
N LEU A 24 0.50 -6.43 -10.26
CA LEU A 24 0.54 -6.32 -8.82
C LEU A 24 0.87 -4.91 -8.35
N VAL A 25 0.47 -4.63 -7.11
CA VAL A 25 0.89 -3.50 -6.30
C VAL A 25 1.61 -4.05 -5.07
N VAL A 26 2.70 -3.41 -4.67
CA VAL A 26 3.41 -3.72 -3.42
C VAL A 26 3.68 -2.46 -2.62
N LYS A 27 3.43 -2.51 -1.31
CA LYS A 27 3.64 -1.39 -0.38
C LYS A 27 3.91 -1.89 1.04
N PRO A 28 4.65 -1.15 1.89
CA PRO A 28 4.75 -1.44 3.30
C PRO A 28 3.40 -1.35 4.01
N ASP A 29 3.18 -2.28 4.94
CA ASP A 29 1.99 -2.34 5.78
C ASP A 29 2.38 -2.25 7.26
N MET A 30 2.77 -1.05 7.68
CA MET A 30 3.33 -0.78 9.02
C MET A 30 2.74 0.51 9.64
N LEU A 31 1.47 0.79 9.32
CA LEU A 31 0.67 1.86 9.93
C LEU A 31 1.23 3.30 9.79
N PHE A 32 2.03 3.58 8.77
CA PHE A 32 2.43 4.94 8.42
C PHE A 32 1.74 5.43 7.14
N GLY A 33 1.38 6.72 7.14
CA GLY A 33 0.72 7.39 6.02
C GLY A 33 1.67 7.76 4.88
N LYS A 34 1.12 8.42 3.85
CA LYS A 34 1.88 9.06 2.74
C LYS A 34 2.84 8.14 1.96
N ARG A 35 2.65 6.82 2.01
CA ARG A 35 3.47 5.81 1.32
C ARG A 35 3.71 6.11 -0.17
N GLY A 36 2.68 6.55 -0.89
CA GLY A 36 2.80 6.93 -2.30
C GLY A 36 3.75 8.11 -2.51
N LYS A 37 3.65 9.15 -1.66
CA LYS A 37 4.50 10.35 -1.73
C LYS A 37 5.95 10.05 -1.31
N SER A 38 6.14 9.00 -0.51
CA SER A 38 7.47 8.53 -0.06
C SER A 38 8.14 7.51 -0.99
N GLY A 39 7.58 7.21 -2.17
CA GLY A 39 8.15 6.21 -3.08
C GLY A 39 8.13 4.77 -2.51
N LEU A 40 7.25 4.51 -1.55
CA LEU A 40 7.06 3.23 -0.87
C LEU A 40 5.85 2.46 -1.43
N VAL A 41 5.35 2.84 -2.60
CA VAL A 41 4.33 2.10 -3.34
C VAL A 41 4.86 1.87 -4.75
N ALA A 42 4.85 0.63 -5.20
CA ALA A 42 5.09 0.31 -6.61
C ALA A 42 3.85 -0.32 -7.22
N LEU A 43 3.55 0.08 -8.46
CA LEU A 43 2.31 -0.23 -9.18
C LEU A 43 2.64 -0.97 -10.47
N ASN A 44 1.65 -1.73 -10.98
CA ASN A 44 1.70 -2.40 -12.28
C ASN A 44 2.93 -3.32 -12.47
N LEU A 45 3.32 -4.02 -11.42
CA LEU A 45 4.47 -4.91 -11.41
C LEU A 45 4.08 -6.36 -11.76
N ASP A 46 5.01 -7.13 -12.30
CA ASP A 46 4.97 -8.58 -12.20
C ASP A 46 5.57 -9.08 -10.86
N LEU A 47 5.48 -10.39 -10.61
CA LEU A 47 5.95 -10.97 -9.35
C LEU A 47 7.47 -10.85 -9.14
N ALA A 48 8.26 -10.93 -10.22
CA ALA A 48 9.72 -10.81 -10.10
C ALA A 48 10.11 -9.38 -9.73
N GLU A 49 9.43 -8.38 -10.31
CA GLU A 49 9.58 -6.98 -9.96
C GLU A 49 9.15 -6.71 -8.51
N VAL A 50 8.06 -7.31 -8.04
CA VAL A 50 7.63 -7.25 -6.63
C VAL A 50 8.70 -7.83 -5.71
N ALA A 51 9.25 -9.00 -6.03
CA ALA A 51 10.31 -9.63 -5.25
C ALA A 51 11.56 -8.73 -5.17
N GLY A 52 11.92 -8.09 -6.29
CA GLY A 52 12.99 -7.10 -6.34
C GLY A 52 12.72 -5.88 -5.44
N PHE A 53 11.51 -5.32 -5.52
CA PHE A 53 11.09 -4.18 -4.71
C PHE A 53 11.16 -4.46 -3.20
N VAL A 54 10.66 -5.64 -2.79
CA VAL A 54 10.70 -6.09 -1.39
C VAL A 54 12.15 -6.30 -0.96
N LYS A 55 12.95 -7.06 -1.72
CA LYS A 55 14.35 -7.34 -1.38
C LYS A 55 15.17 -6.08 -1.22
N GLU A 56 14.92 -5.06 -2.04
CA GLU A 56 15.63 -3.79 -1.96
C GLU A 56 15.29 -3.02 -0.67
N ARG A 57 14.07 -3.16 -0.12
CA ARG A 57 13.57 -2.28 0.96
C ARG A 57 13.45 -2.98 2.31
N LEU A 58 13.32 -4.30 2.34
CA LEU A 58 13.22 -5.06 3.58
C LEU A 58 14.46 -4.81 4.46
N GLY A 59 14.23 -4.49 5.72
CA GLY A 59 15.26 -4.15 6.70
C GLY A 59 15.84 -2.73 6.56
N LYS A 60 15.56 -1.98 5.48
CA LYS A 60 16.03 -0.59 5.35
C LYS A 60 15.28 0.30 6.33
N GLU A 61 16.02 1.16 7.01
CA GLU A 61 15.45 2.17 7.89
C GLU A 61 14.74 3.26 7.08
N VAL A 62 13.54 3.61 7.53
CA VAL A 62 12.78 4.78 7.07
C VAL A 62 12.46 5.66 8.26
N GLU A 63 12.44 6.97 8.03
CA GLU A 63 11.99 7.95 9.00
C GLU A 63 10.66 8.55 8.53
N MET A 64 9.60 8.37 9.31
CA MET A 64 8.26 8.86 9.00
C MET A 64 7.67 9.52 10.25
N GLY A 65 7.32 10.81 10.16
CA GLY A 65 6.70 11.54 11.27
C GLY A 65 7.55 11.60 12.54
N GLY A 66 8.88 11.63 12.42
CA GLY A 66 9.81 11.65 13.55
C GLY A 66 10.06 10.27 14.20
N CYS A 67 9.46 9.21 13.67
CA CYS A 67 9.74 7.83 14.07
C CYS A 67 10.67 7.19 13.02
N LYS A 68 11.74 6.52 13.49
CA LYS A 68 12.70 5.82 12.64
C LYS A 68 12.63 4.32 12.92
N GLY A 69 12.53 3.51 11.87
CA GLY A 69 12.53 2.05 12.01
C GLY A 69 12.71 1.32 10.69
N PRO A 70 13.09 0.02 10.72
CA PRO A 70 13.25 -0.78 9.51
C PRO A 70 11.89 -1.12 8.89
N ILE A 71 11.83 -1.25 7.56
CA ILE A 71 10.66 -1.84 6.89
C ILE A 71 10.71 -3.36 7.05
N THR A 72 9.74 -3.96 7.74
CA THR A 72 9.72 -5.41 8.01
C THR A 72 8.56 -6.13 7.33
N THR A 73 7.51 -5.41 6.94
CA THR A 73 6.26 -6.01 6.45
C THR A 73 5.75 -5.29 5.21
N PHE A 74 5.44 -6.07 4.18
CA PHE A 74 4.83 -5.62 2.94
C PHE A 74 3.48 -6.29 2.73
N ILE A 75 2.64 -5.64 1.94
CA ILE A 75 1.43 -6.22 1.37
C ILE A 75 1.50 -6.14 -0.16
N VAL A 76 1.14 -7.25 -0.80
CA VAL A 76 1.00 -7.42 -2.25
C VAL A 76 -0.47 -7.58 -2.59
N GLU A 77 -0.96 -6.82 -3.56
CA GLU A 77 -2.36 -6.77 -3.98
C GLU A 77 -2.45 -6.77 -5.51
N PRO A 78 -3.57 -7.18 -6.12
CA PRO A 78 -3.78 -6.99 -7.55
C PRO A 78 -3.77 -5.51 -7.91
N PHE A 79 -3.12 -5.17 -9.02
CA PHE A 79 -3.21 -3.86 -9.64
C PHE A 79 -4.55 -3.71 -10.36
N ILE A 80 -5.25 -2.63 -10.04
CA ILE A 80 -6.55 -2.28 -10.64
C ILE A 80 -6.33 -1.07 -11.55
N PRO A 81 -6.34 -1.20 -12.88
CA PRO A 81 -6.32 -0.06 -13.78
C PRO A 81 -7.61 0.75 -13.63
N HIS A 82 -7.49 2.05 -13.40
CA HIS A 82 -8.63 2.96 -13.24
C HIS A 82 -8.23 4.39 -13.59
N ASN A 83 -9.23 5.23 -13.84
CA ASN A 83 -9.06 6.68 -14.09
C ASN A 83 -9.72 7.55 -13.02
N GLU A 84 -10.45 6.94 -12.09
CA GLU A 84 -11.24 7.64 -11.07
C GLU A 84 -10.88 7.11 -9.69
N GLU A 85 -10.66 8.01 -8.74
CA GLU A 85 -10.37 7.69 -7.34
C GLU A 85 -11.34 8.48 -6.45
N TYR A 86 -11.92 7.82 -5.46
CA TYR A 86 -12.88 8.41 -4.52
C TYR A 86 -12.32 8.38 -3.10
N TYR A 87 -12.77 9.31 -2.27
CA TYR A 87 -12.48 9.31 -0.84
C TYR A 87 -13.76 9.04 -0.05
N LEU A 88 -13.68 8.13 0.92
CA LEU A 88 -14.70 7.90 1.92
C LEU A 88 -14.03 7.74 3.28
N ASN A 89 -14.50 8.49 4.27
CA ASN A 89 -14.04 8.40 5.64
C ASN A 89 -15.23 8.37 6.59
N ILE A 90 -15.14 7.52 7.61
CA ILE A 90 -16.12 7.39 8.67
C ILE A 90 -15.38 7.54 10.00
N VAL A 91 -15.66 8.60 10.75
CA VAL A 91 -15.12 8.83 12.09
C VAL A 91 -16.24 8.69 13.11
N SER A 92 -16.05 7.80 14.08
CA SER A 92 -16.93 7.76 15.24
C SER A 92 -16.66 8.92 16.20
N GLU A 93 -17.72 9.61 16.56
CA GLU A 93 -17.74 10.71 17.52
C GLU A 93 -18.63 10.37 18.71
N ARG A 94 -18.63 11.22 19.74
CA ARG A 94 -19.42 10.98 20.96
C ARG A 94 -20.91 10.76 20.70
N LEU A 95 -21.48 11.46 19.73
CA LEU A 95 -22.93 11.48 19.47
C LEU A 95 -23.34 10.78 18.15
N GLY A 96 -22.40 10.16 17.45
CA GLY A 96 -22.68 9.55 16.15
C GLY A 96 -21.44 9.29 15.32
N ASN A 97 -21.60 9.28 14.01
CA ASN A 97 -20.48 9.14 13.07
C ASN A 97 -20.50 10.31 12.08
N SER A 98 -19.33 10.91 11.86
CA SER A 98 -19.12 11.82 10.73
C SER A 98 -18.71 11.01 9.51
N ILE A 99 -19.43 11.18 8.40
CA ILE A 99 -19.16 10.54 7.11
C ILE A 99 -18.72 11.63 6.13
N SER A 100 -17.50 11.52 5.60
CA SER A 100 -16.94 12.44 4.59
C SER A 100 -16.76 11.72 3.27
N PHE A 101 -17.17 12.34 2.16
CA PHE A 101 -17.02 11.80 0.81
C PHE A 101 -16.49 12.88 -0.15
N SER A 102 -15.62 12.50 -1.08
CA SER A 102 -15.19 13.36 -2.19
C SER A 102 -14.98 12.54 -3.47
N GLU A 103 -15.33 13.13 -4.60
CA GLU A 103 -15.06 12.62 -5.95
C GLU A 103 -13.61 12.87 -6.39
N CYS A 104 -12.85 13.69 -5.65
CA CYS A 104 -11.44 13.97 -5.88
C CYS A 104 -10.55 13.17 -4.92
N GLY A 105 -10.67 11.84 -4.94
CA GLY A 105 -9.91 10.94 -4.10
C GLY A 105 -8.42 10.87 -4.42
N GLY A 106 -7.78 9.80 -3.94
CA GLY A 106 -6.39 9.52 -4.29
C GLY A 106 -5.34 10.10 -3.37
N ILE A 107 -4.10 10.08 -3.86
CA ILE A 107 -2.90 10.51 -3.11
C ILE A 107 -2.90 12.00 -2.73
N ASP A 108 -3.63 12.82 -3.47
CA ASP A 108 -3.68 14.28 -3.32
C ASP A 108 -4.98 14.77 -2.66
N ILE A 109 -5.75 13.89 -2.01
CA ILE A 109 -6.98 14.26 -1.31
C ILE A 109 -6.77 15.38 -0.27
N GLU A 110 -5.64 15.38 0.44
CA GLU A 110 -5.32 16.43 1.43
C GLU A 110 -5.20 17.83 0.79
N GLU A 111 -4.90 17.91 -0.51
CA GLU A 111 -4.77 19.15 -1.28
C GLU A 111 -6.08 19.54 -1.99
N ASN A 112 -7.05 18.64 -2.04
CA ASN A 112 -8.33 18.81 -2.73
C ASN A 112 -9.54 18.88 -1.78
N TRP A 113 -9.35 19.20 -0.50
CA TRP A 113 -10.46 19.19 0.47
C TRP A 113 -11.57 20.22 0.19
N ASP A 114 -11.22 21.32 -0.50
CA ASP A 114 -12.17 22.37 -0.89
C ASP A 114 -12.93 22.02 -2.20
N LYS A 115 -12.65 20.87 -2.82
CA LYS A 115 -13.30 20.37 -4.04
C LYS A 115 -14.23 19.21 -3.74
#